data_AF-A0A382YSF8-F1
#
_entry.id   AF-A0A382YSF8-F1
#
_cell.length_a   1.000
_cell.length_b   1.000
_cell.length_c   1.000
_cell.angle_alpha   90.00
_cell.angle_beta   90.00
_cell.angle_gamma   90.00
#
_symmetry.space_group_name_H-M   'P 1'
#
loop_
_entity.id
_entity.type
_entity.pdbx_description
1 polymer ?
#
loop_
_entity_poly.entity_id
_entity_poly.type
_entity_poly.pdbx_seq_one_letter_code
_entity_poly.pdbx_strand_id
1 'polypeptide(L)' 'MIIQPRIKGFLCTTAHPQGCAQDVENQISRVRAGGLIKAGPRRVLVIGSSGGY' A
#
# COMPACT_ATOMS: atom_id res chain seq x y z
N MET A 1 -6.91 -10.70 -18.93
CA MET A 1 -6.11 -9.77 -19.75
C MET A 1 -4.67 -9.75 -19.23
N ILE A 2 -3.67 -9.53 -20.08
CA ILE A 2 -2.27 -9.32 -19.64
C ILE A 2 -2.10 -7.83 -19.32
N ILE A 3 -1.69 -7.48 -18.10
CA ILE A 3 -1.49 -6.10 -17.65
C ILE A 3 0.02 -5.82 -17.62
N GLN A 4 0.44 -4.76 -18.32
CA GLN A 4 1.83 -4.32 -18.38
C GLN A 4 1.95 -2.85 -17.97
N PRO A 5 3.11 -2.40 -17.44
CA PRO A 5 3.34 -1.00 -17.13
C PRO A 5 3.25 -0.12 -18.38
N ARG A 6 2.54 0.99 -18.29
CA ARG A 6 2.44 2.01 -19.35
C ARG A 6 2.85 3.37 -18.78
N ILE A 7 4.15 3.67 -18.88
CA ILE A 7 4.80 4.78 -18.19
C ILE A 7 5.22 5.88 -19.17
N LYS A 8 4.92 7.14 -18.84
CA LYS A 8 5.39 8.35 -19.54
C LYS A 8 5.92 9.35 -18.50
N GLY A 9 7.24 9.52 -18.43
CA GLY A 9 7.86 10.32 -17.38
C GLY A 9 7.50 9.77 -16.00
N PHE A 10 6.81 10.56 -15.19
CA PHE A 10 6.34 10.19 -13.86
C PHE A 10 4.91 9.62 -13.83
N LEU A 11 4.21 9.56 -14.96
CA LEU A 11 2.83 9.09 -15.02
C LEU A 11 2.77 7.64 -15.51
N CYS A 12 2.21 6.75 -14.69
CA CYS A 12 1.80 5.41 -15.11
C CYS A 12 0.28 5.36 -15.26
N THR A 13 -0.20 4.87 -16.40
CA THR A 13 -1.65 4.79 -16.71
C THR A 13 -2.26 3.42 -16.45
N THR A 14 -1.47 2.47 -15.95
CA THR A 14 -1.91 1.11 -15.59
C THR A 14 -1.50 0.78 -14.16
N ALA A 15 -2.25 -0.13 -13.52
CA ALA A 15 -1.94 -0.69 -12.20
C ALA A 15 -2.22 -2.19 -12.21
N HIS A 16 -1.34 -2.99 -11.60
CA HIS A 16 -1.49 -4.44 -11.53
C HIS A 16 -2.16 -4.84 -10.21
N PRO A 17 -3.39 -5.39 -10.20
CA PRO A 17 -4.16 -5.56 -8.98
C PRO A 17 -3.49 -6.50 -7.98
N GLN A 18 -2.93 -7.62 -8.44
CA GLN A 18 -2.20 -8.56 -7.58
C GLN A 18 -0.88 -7.96 -7.06
N GLY A 19 -0.26 -7.07 -7.83
CA GLY A 19 0.98 -6.41 -7.42
C GLY A 19 0.72 -5.40 -6.31
N CYS A 20 -0.34 -4.60 -6.44
CA CYS A 20 -0.79 -3.68 -5.40
C CYS A 20 -1.16 -4.42 -4.11
N ALA A 21 -1.89 -5.54 -4.20
CA ALA A 21 -2.22 -6.36 -3.04
C ALA A 21 -0.97 -6.91 -2.34
N GLN A 22 0.01 -7.41 -3.11
CA GLN A 22 1.26 -7.91 -2.55
C GLN A 22 2.08 -6.80 -1.88
N ASP A 23 2.10 -5.59 -2.45
CA ASP A 23 2.79 -4.45 -1.86
C ASP A 23 2.21 -4.08 -0.49
N VAL A 24 0.88 -4.03 -0.37
CA VAL A 24 0.20 -3.81 0.91
C VAL A 24 0.53 -4.91 1.91
N GLU A 25 0.53 -6.18 1.48
CA GLU A 25 0.86 -7.32 2.35
C GLU A 25 2.31 -7.25 2.86
N ASN A 26 3.25 -6.83 2.02
CA ASN A 26 4.65 -6.62 2.41
C ASN A 26 4.78 -5.54 3.49
N GLN A 27 4.03 -4.43 3.36
CA GLN A 27 4.01 -3.36 4.36
C GLN A 27 3.39 -3.82 5.68
N ILE A 28 2.27 -4.56 5.63
CA ILE A 28 1.64 -5.17 6.81
C ILE A 28 2.64 -6.10 7.51
N SER A 29 3.32 -6.96 6.75
CA SER A 29 4.30 -7.91 7.27
C SER A 29 5.46 -7.21 7.97
N ARG A 30 5.99 -6.13 7.36
CA ARG A 30 7.04 -5.31 7.96
C ARG A 30 6.60 -4.71 9.31
N VAL A 31 5.38 -4.16 9.38
CA VAL A 31 4.85 -3.57 10.63
C VAL A 31 4.64 -4.66 11.69
N ARG A 32 4.07 -5.81 11.32
CA ARG A 32 3.88 -6.95 12.24
C ARG A 32 5.19 -7.45 12.83
N ALA A 33 6.27 -7.48 12.04
CA ALA A 33 7.60 -7.88 12.50
C ALA A 33 8.18 -6.93 13.57
N GLY A 34 7.72 -5.67 13.63
CA GLY A 34 8.13 -4.69 14.63
C GLY A 34 7.47 -4.84 16.01
N GLY A 35 6.48 -5.73 16.15
CA GLY A 35 5.77 -5.97 17.41
C GLY A 35 4.62 -5.00 17.69
N LEU A 36 3.91 -5.22 18.81
CA LEU A 36 2.71 -4.46 19.19
C LEU A 36 3.04 -3.07 19.74
N ILE A 37 2.36 -2.05 19.23
CA ILE A 37 2.41 -0.68 19.76
C ILE A 37 1.36 -0.54 20.86
N LYS A 38 1.79 -0.55 22.13
CA LYS A 38 0.90 -0.69 23.30
C LYS A 38 -0.01 0.52 23.58
N ALA A 39 0.36 1.74 23.16
CA ALA A 39 -0.37 2.98 23.45
C ALA A 39 -0.96 3.64 22.20
N GLY A 40 -1.42 2.85 21.23
CA GLY A 40 -2.00 3.35 19.99
C GLY A 40 -3.45 3.86 20.14
N PRO A 41 -3.90 4.79 19.28
CA PRO A 41 -5.29 5.23 19.25
C PRO A 41 -6.23 4.07 18.87
N ARG A 42 -7.37 3.96 19.57
CA ARG A 42 -8.37 2.90 19.32
C ARG A 42 -9.37 3.22 18.21
N ARG A 43 -9.49 4.49 17.83
CA ARG A 43 -10.36 5.00 16.77
C ARG A 43 -9.54 5.95 15.93
N VAL A 44 -9.42 5.66 14.63
CA VAL A 44 -8.57 6.41 13.71
C VAL A 44 -9.37 6.72 12.46
N LEU A 45 -9.39 8.00 12.09
CA LEU A 45 -9.82 8.46 10.77
C LEU A 45 -8.56 8.87 10.01
N VAL A 46 -8.37 8.32 8.82
CA VAL A 46 -7.28 8.70 7.91
C VAL A 46 -7.91 9.24 6.62
N ILE A 47 -7.64 10.50 6.27
CA ILE A 47 -8.09 11.13 5.03
C ILE A 47 -6.93 11.07 4.04
N GLY A 48 -7.13 10.43 2.89
CA GLY A 48 -6.05 10.15 1.92
C GLY A 48 -5.25 8.89 2.25
N SER A 49 -5.94 7.76 2.45
CA SER A 49 -5.34 6.50 2.94
C SER A 49 -5.10 5.44 1.86
N SER A 50 -5.22 5.80 0.58
CA SER A 50 -5.23 4.84 -0.53
C SER A 50 -3.87 4.57 -1.16
N GLY A 51 -2.85 5.36 -0.83
CA GLY A 51 -1.48 5.15 -1.32
C GLY A 51 -0.55 6.24 -0.83
N GLY A 52 0.68 5.85 -0.45
CA GLY A 52 1.70 6.76 0.07
C GLY A 52 1.30 7.52 1.35
N TYR A 53 2.29 8.17 1.93
CA TYR A 53 2.14 9.31 2.84
C TYR A 53 3.11 10.39 2.37
#